data_AF-A0AAV8FX21-F1
#
_entry.id   AF-A0AAV8FX21-F1
#
_cell.length_a   1.000
_cell.length_b   1.000
_cell.length_c   1.000
_cell.angle_alpha   90.00
_cell.angle_beta   90.00
_cell.angle_gamma   90.00
#
_symmetry.space_group_name_H-M   'P 1'
#
loop_
_entity.id
_entity.type
_entity.pdbx_description
1 polymer ?
#
loop_
_entity_poly.entity_id
_entity_poly.type
_entity_poly.pdbx_seq_one_letter_code
_entity_poly.pdbx_strand_id
1 'polypeptide(L)'
;MAMALDLLANRNTETERSLHLSHSHSHSHNHRDRDRDRDRDRVLLDLYGDVLEAVVSRVPSADLIPASRVSREWRRAVRSSLLRLPRRSPWLLLRFLPRPSSPALYSLHAFDPFSSSWLSLPLPHTSTCTTDAVTVTSFLSASSGDRLHTLSASALSVSQDPFATHWRKEAKAPKMWRKDAVVAEVDRWVVVAGGGCPMVLEEGEVVGAVEVYDKQAGAWASAEPIPPQFDGSAYATWLSAAASDQRLYVMEKKTALVAWFDPQSKAWGPTCQLRLDPAVSAWAIAIGRDERLVAVGVGPVGQSGTKVRFWELNRDTLQPVVADPKTKTKTKTKMEEEMPTEMVQRLFPFEEGDDDTWRCCSVEVCGTDRGGYVYNPSEMRNGAVLYEFTENERGSIVGRWEWVPLPERVADCGVGRMEFGCSAVALDDLASFSRHST
;
A
#
# COMPACT_ATOMS: atom_id res chain seq x y z
N MET A 1 -63.50 32.82 -13.67
CA MET A 1 -64.61 33.76 -13.96
C MET A 1 -65.18 34.19 -12.62
N ALA A 2 -64.93 35.46 -12.25
CA ALA A 2 -65.55 36.29 -11.19
C ALA A 2 -65.54 35.76 -9.73
N MET A 3 -64.79 36.44 -8.84
CA MET A 3 -65.25 37.46 -7.86
C MET A 3 -65.90 36.84 -6.61
N ALA A 4 -65.31 36.89 -5.40
CA ALA A 4 -64.95 38.02 -4.53
C ALA A 4 -66.09 38.47 -3.60
N LEU A 5 -65.74 38.56 -2.30
CA LEU A 5 -66.31 39.39 -1.23
C LEU A 5 -67.72 39.00 -0.75
N ASP A 6 -68.17 39.19 0.48
CA ASP A 6 -67.67 39.65 1.78
C ASP A 6 -68.86 39.38 2.73
N LEU A 7 -68.65 39.25 4.03
CA LEU A 7 -69.51 39.91 5.05
C LEU A 7 -69.02 39.58 6.46
N LEU A 8 -68.34 40.57 7.01
CA LEU A 8 -68.17 40.85 8.43
C LEU A 8 -69.54 40.95 9.13
N ALA A 9 -69.64 40.50 10.39
CA ALA A 9 -69.85 41.41 11.53
C ALA A 9 -70.18 40.68 12.85
N ASN A 10 -69.35 40.99 13.85
CA ASN A 10 -69.71 41.31 15.24
C ASN A 10 -70.45 40.30 16.13
N ARG A 11 -69.70 39.80 17.12
CA ARG A 11 -69.96 40.14 18.54
C ARG A 11 -68.70 39.99 19.41
N ASN A 12 -68.05 41.12 19.65
CA ASN A 12 -67.40 41.51 20.90
C ASN A 12 -68.34 41.22 22.10
N THR A 13 -67.96 40.97 23.35
CA THR A 13 -66.70 41.03 24.10
C THR A 13 -66.98 40.46 25.51
N GLU A 14 -65.91 40.11 26.22
CA GLU A 14 -65.76 40.17 27.68
C GLU A 14 -66.52 39.17 28.56
N THR A 15 -65.81 38.11 28.93
CA THR A 15 -65.51 37.87 30.36
C THR A 15 -64.06 37.40 30.47
N GLU A 16 -63.21 38.36 30.78
CA GLU A 16 -61.80 38.20 31.10
C GLU A 16 -61.63 37.68 32.54
N ARG A 17 -60.51 37.00 32.79
CA ARG A 17 -59.82 36.87 34.09
C ARG A 17 -60.42 35.95 35.15
N SER A 18 -59.99 34.69 35.12
CA SER A 18 -59.26 34.07 36.25
C SER A 18 -58.78 32.68 35.80
N LEU A 19 -57.66 32.19 36.34
CA LEU A 19 -56.99 30.90 36.07
C LEU A 19 -55.86 30.92 35.01
N HIS A 20 -55.00 31.94 35.07
CA HIS A 20 -53.57 31.77 34.78
C HIS A 20 -52.87 31.44 36.12
N LEU A 21 -52.34 30.21 36.28
CA LEU A 21 -51.22 29.82 37.17
C LEU A 21 -51.33 28.34 37.59
N SER A 22 -51.06 27.39 36.69
CA SER A 22 -50.67 26.02 37.07
C SER A 22 -50.06 25.18 35.94
N HIS A 23 -49.38 25.76 34.94
CA HIS A 23 -48.73 24.97 33.87
C HIS A 23 -47.35 25.54 33.50
N SER A 24 -46.37 25.50 34.41
CA SER A 24 -44.99 25.89 34.06
C SER A 24 -43.87 25.27 34.91
N HIS A 25 -44.08 24.13 35.57
CA HIS A 25 -43.01 23.46 36.36
C HIS A 25 -42.71 22.01 35.94
N SER A 26 -43.35 21.47 34.90
CA SER A 26 -43.13 20.08 34.45
C SER A 26 -42.17 19.94 33.25
N HIS A 27 -41.86 21.00 32.51
CA HIS A 27 -41.07 20.90 31.27
C HIS A 27 -39.56 21.15 31.40
N SER A 28 -39.08 21.67 32.53
CA SER A 28 -37.64 21.93 32.71
C SER A 28 -36.85 20.70 33.20
N HIS A 29 -37.48 19.78 33.94
CA HIS A 29 -36.78 18.60 34.46
C HIS A 29 -36.53 17.52 33.39
N ASN A 30 -37.49 17.33 32.47
CA ASN A 30 -37.40 16.33 31.40
C ASN A 30 -36.33 16.61 30.33
N HIS A 31 -35.89 17.87 30.18
CA HIS A 31 -34.83 18.19 29.20
C HIS A 31 -33.43 17.88 29.75
N ARG A 32 -33.21 18.09 31.05
CA ARG A 32 -31.92 17.81 31.71
C ARG A 32 -31.65 16.31 31.86
N ASP A 33 -32.67 15.48 32.06
CA ASP A 33 -32.49 14.02 32.12
C ASP A 33 -32.31 13.39 30.73
N ARG A 34 -32.97 13.92 29.68
CA ARG A 34 -32.75 13.47 28.29
C ARG A 34 -31.38 13.83 27.75
N ASP A 35 -30.82 14.98 28.11
CA ASP A 35 -29.48 15.36 27.70
C ASP A 35 -28.40 14.59 28.49
N ARG A 36 -28.66 14.25 29.78
CA ARG A 36 -27.79 13.35 30.56
C ARG A 36 -27.82 11.90 30.06
N ASP A 37 -28.98 11.39 29.64
CA ASP A 37 -29.08 10.06 29.05
C ASP A 37 -28.45 10.01 27.66
N ARG A 38 -28.54 11.07 26.85
CA ARG A 38 -27.81 11.17 25.56
C ARG A 38 -26.30 11.26 25.73
N ASP A 39 -25.82 11.99 26.74
CA ASP A 39 -24.39 12.05 27.05
C ASP A 39 -23.90 10.74 27.67
N ARG A 40 -24.71 10.04 28.48
CA ARG A 40 -24.40 8.68 28.94
C ARG A 40 -24.40 7.66 27.81
N ASP A 41 -25.36 7.72 26.89
CA ASP A 41 -25.43 6.83 25.73
C ASP A 41 -24.25 7.08 24.77
N ARG A 42 -23.80 8.34 24.63
CA ARG A 42 -22.57 8.69 23.89
C ARG A 42 -21.32 8.15 24.58
N VAL A 43 -21.19 8.36 25.89
CA VAL A 43 -20.05 7.83 26.66
C VAL A 43 -20.05 6.30 26.70
N LEU A 44 -21.22 5.65 26.75
CA LEU A 44 -21.34 4.19 26.64
C LEU A 44 -21.03 3.71 25.21
N LEU A 45 -21.48 4.40 24.16
CA LEU A 45 -21.12 4.08 22.77
C LEU A 45 -19.60 4.18 22.53
N ASP A 46 -18.93 5.12 23.19
CA ASP A 46 -17.47 5.27 23.15
C ASP A 46 -16.76 4.15 23.97
N LEU A 47 -17.33 3.75 25.12
CA LEU A 47 -16.81 2.66 25.99
C LEU A 47 -17.19 1.23 25.54
N TYR A 48 -18.09 1.08 24.57
CA TYR A 48 -18.34 -0.19 23.86
C TYR A 48 -17.53 -0.24 22.56
N GLY A 49 -17.21 0.92 21.98
CA GLY A 49 -16.37 1.05 20.80
C GLY A 49 -14.93 0.62 21.08
N ASP A 50 -14.32 1.11 22.16
CA ASP A 50 -12.96 0.78 22.58
C ASP A 50 -12.75 -0.70 22.94
N VAL A 51 -13.70 -1.34 23.63
CA VAL A 51 -13.64 -2.78 23.97
C VAL A 51 -13.80 -3.62 22.71
N LEU A 52 -14.75 -3.30 21.84
CA LEU A 52 -14.93 -4.02 20.58
C LEU A 52 -13.71 -3.84 19.67
N GLU A 53 -13.18 -2.63 19.57
CA GLU A 53 -11.94 -2.34 18.84
C GLU A 53 -10.76 -3.10 19.44
N ALA A 54 -10.63 -3.17 20.76
CA ALA A 54 -9.60 -3.95 21.43
C ALA A 54 -9.73 -5.46 21.14
N VAL A 55 -10.95 -6.01 21.17
CA VAL A 55 -11.20 -7.41 20.81
C VAL A 55 -10.85 -7.63 19.33
N VAL A 56 -11.45 -6.86 18.42
CA VAL A 56 -11.25 -6.98 16.97
C VAL A 56 -9.79 -6.80 16.57
N SER A 57 -9.04 -5.94 17.26
CA SER A 57 -7.60 -5.77 17.02
C SER A 57 -6.75 -7.00 17.34
N ARG A 58 -7.26 -7.93 18.15
CA ARG A 58 -6.57 -9.15 18.58
C ARG A 58 -7.08 -10.42 17.92
N VAL A 59 -8.24 -10.37 17.25
CA VAL A 59 -8.80 -11.55 16.57
C VAL A 59 -8.17 -11.69 15.18
N PRO A 60 -7.63 -12.88 14.83
CA PRO A 60 -7.21 -13.22 13.48
C PRO A 60 -8.28 -12.87 12.44
N SER A 61 -7.86 -12.37 11.28
CA SER A 61 -8.84 -11.90 10.29
C SER A 61 -9.69 -13.05 9.73
N ALA A 62 -9.13 -14.26 9.67
CA ALA A 62 -9.85 -15.47 9.27
C ALA A 62 -11.03 -15.77 10.22
N ASP A 63 -10.86 -15.56 11.53
CA ASP A 63 -11.88 -15.82 12.55
C ASP A 63 -12.93 -14.70 12.62
N LEU A 64 -12.57 -13.49 12.18
CA LEU A 64 -13.52 -12.38 12.05
C LEU A 64 -14.57 -12.64 10.96
N ILE A 65 -14.29 -13.44 9.93
CA ILE A 65 -15.25 -13.76 8.86
C ILE A 65 -16.48 -14.48 9.43
N PRO A 66 -16.38 -15.66 10.08
CA PRO A 66 -17.55 -16.33 10.64
C PRO A 66 -18.19 -15.49 11.76
N ALA A 67 -17.39 -14.80 12.58
CA ALA A 67 -17.93 -13.89 13.60
C ALA A 67 -18.81 -12.78 12.98
N SER A 68 -18.41 -12.22 11.84
CA SER A 68 -19.18 -11.18 11.13
C SER A 68 -20.49 -11.67 10.49
N ARG A 69 -20.79 -12.98 10.57
CA ARG A 69 -22.04 -13.58 10.07
C ARG A 69 -23.12 -13.71 11.14
N VAL A 70 -22.80 -13.44 12.41
CA VAL A 70 -23.73 -13.59 13.54
C VAL A 70 -24.96 -12.68 13.42
N SER A 71 -24.78 -11.39 13.08
CA SER A 71 -25.88 -10.46 12.81
C SER A 71 -25.43 -9.30 11.91
N ARG A 72 -26.39 -8.54 11.35
CA ARG A 72 -26.08 -7.35 10.54
C ARG A 72 -25.45 -6.25 11.39
N GLU A 73 -25.94 -6.09 12.62
CA GLU A 73 -25.49 -5.10 13.59
C GLU A 73 -24.05 -5.40 14.02
N TRP A 74 -23.75 -6.66 14.35
CA TRP A 74 -22.40 -7.11 14.67
C TRP A 74 -21.45 -6.93 13.49
N ARG A 75 -21.87 -7.29 12.27
CA ARG A 75 -21.07 -7.03 11.06
C ARG A 75 -20.74 -5.55 10.89
N ARG A 76 -21.73 -4.67 11.08
CA ARG A 76 -21.51 -3.22 10.99
C ARG A 76 -20.54 -2.75 12.07
N ALA A 77 -20.70 -3.23 13.30
CA ALA A 77 -19.85 -2.88 14.43
C ALA A 77 -18.39 -3.31 14.18
N VAL A 78 -18.15 -4.57 13.82
CA VAL A 78 -16.81 -5.08 13.48
C VAL A 78 -16.20 -4.32 12.29
N ARG A 79 -16.97 -4.06 11.23
CA ARG A 79 -16.51 -3.25 10.10
C ARG A 79 -16.12 -1.84 10.53
N SER A 80 -16.95 -1.17 11.32
CA SER A 80 -16.64 0.16 11.83
C SER A 80 -15.41 0.16 12.73
N SER A 81 -15.25 -0.87 13.58
CA SER A 81 -14.05 -1.02 14.41
C SER A 81 -12.80 -1.23 13.56
N LEU A 82 -12.85 -2.06 12.51
CA LEU A 82 -11.69 -2.24 11.62
C LEU A 82 -11.32 -0.98 10.84
N LEU A 83 -12.32 -0.20 10.41
CA LEU A 83 -12.08 1.10 9.77
C LEU A 83 -11.48 2.12 10.74
N ARG A 84 -11.92 2.08 12.01
CA ARG A 84 -11.43 2.97 13.07
C ARG A 84 -10.10 2.53 13.65
N LEU A 85 -9.77 1.25 13.58
CA LEU A 85 -8.50 0.70 14.05
C LEU A 85 -7.38 1.16 13.12
N PRO A 86 -6.56 2.14 13.55
CA PRO A 86 -5.49 2.69 12.71
C PRO A 86 -4.29 1.74 12.60
N ARG A 87 -4.40 0.52 13.17
CA ARG A 87 -3.26 -0.33 13.54
C ARG A 87 -3.10 -1.61 12.74
N ARG A 88 -3.91 -1.85 11.70
CA ARG A 88 -3.72 -3.05 10.89
C ARG A 88 -2.63 -2.85 9.85
N SER A 89 -1.50 -3.51 10.08
CA SER A 89 -0.37 -3.63 9.17
C SER A 89 -0.82 -4.30 7.87
N PRO A 90 -0.25 -3.91 6.72
CA PRO A 90 -0.63 -4.50 5.45
C PRO A 90 -0.32 -5.99 5.45
N TRP A 91 -1.10 -6.77 4.72
CA TRP A 91 -0.82 -8.19 4.51
C TRP A 91 0.33 -8.35 3.51
N LEU A 92 1.18 -9.35 3.71
CA LEU A 92 2.17 -9.75 2.70
C LEU A 92 1.54 -10.72 1.72
N LEU A 93 1.66 -10.43 0.44
CA LEU A 93 1.18 -11.26 -0.64
C LEU A 93 2.39 -11.84 -1.39
N LEU A 94 2.39 -13.16 -1.56
CA LEU A 94 3.45 -13.90 -2.23
C LEU A 94 2.88 -14.66 -3.42
N ARG A 95 3.27 -14.25 -4.62
CA ARG A 95 2.79 -14.84 -5.89
C ARG A 95 3.88 -15.69 -6.53
N PHE A 96 3.51 -16.91 -6.91
CA PHE A 96 4.35 -17.82 -7.68
C PHE A 96 3.87 -17.84 -9.11
N LEU A 97 4.65 -17.24 -9.99
CA LEU A 97 4.41 -17.26 -11.42
C LEU A 97 5.09 -18.49 -12.04
N PRO A 98 4.34 -19.32 -12.77
CA PRO A 98 4.91 -20.49 -13.42
C PRO A 98 5.87 -20.09 -14.54
N ARG A 99 6.85 -20.96 -14.81
CA ARG A 99 7.67 -20.82 -16.02
C ARG A 99 6.84 -21.14 -17.26
N PRO A 100 7.08 -20.47 -18.39
CA PRO A 100 6.44 -20.81 -19.67
C PRO A 100 6.61 -22.29 -20.06
N SER A 101 7.71 -22.91 -19.61
CA SER A 101 8.06 -24.31 -19.90
C SER A 101 7.62 -25.32 -18.84
N SER A 102 6.97 -24.90 -17.76
CA SER A 102 6.53 -25.77 -16.68
C SER A 102 5.03 -25.63 -16.43
N PRO A 103 4.27 -26.73 -16.32
CA PRO A 103 2.85 -26.70 -15.94
C PRO A 103 2.65 -26.39 -14.45
N ALA A 104 3.64 -25.77 -13.78
CA ALA A 104 3.52 -25.36 -12.39
C ALA A 104 2.26 -24.49 -12.22
N LEU A 105 1.55 -24.71 -11.13
CA LEU A 105 0.33 -23.99 -10.85
C LEU A 105 0.71 -22.61 -10.30
N TYR A 106 0.07 -21.56 -10.83
CA TYR A 106 0.06 -20.25 -10.22
C TYR A 106 -0.47 -20.38 -8.78
N SER A 107 0.32 -19.98 -7.78
CA SER A 107 -0.10 -20.01 -6.38
C SER A 107 0.08 -18.65 -5.72
N LEU A 108 -0.80 -18.36 -4.77
CA LEU A 108 -0.80 -17.13 -3.99
C LEU A 108 -0.87 -17.53 -2.53
N HIS A 109 0.05 -16.98 -1.76
CA HIS A 109 0.07 -17.09 -0.32
C HIS A 109 -0.08 -15.69 0.26
N ALA A 110 -0.90 -15.56 1.29
CA ALA A 110 -1.17 -14.29 1.95
C ALA A 110 -0.87 -14.44 3.44
N PHE A 111 0.02 -13.61 3.98
CA PHE A 111 0.38 -13.61 5.38
C PHE A 111 -0.48 -12.59 6.12
N ASP A 112 -1.21 -13.05 7.14
CA ASP A 112 -1.91 -12.17 8.08
C ASP A 112 -0.95 -11.79 9.22
N PRO A 113 -0.51 -10.53 9.33
CA PRO A 113 0.39 -10.08 10.40
C PRO A 113 -0.25 -10.15 11.80
N PHE A 114 -1.57 -10.31 11.92
CA PHE A 114 -2.25 -10.42 13.22
C PHE A 114 -2.22 -11.82 13.80
N SER A 115 -2.29 -12.84 12.95
CA SER A 115 -2.20 -14.24 13.37
C SER A 115 -0.82 -14.84 13.12
N SER A 116 0.10 -14.06 12.56
CA SER A 116 1.43 -14.50 12.12
C SER A 116 1.37 -15.80 11.32
N SER A 117 0.38 -15.91 10.43
CA SER A 117 0.07 -17.16 9.71
C SER A 117 -0.14 -16.93 8.22
N TRP A 118 0.32 -17.90 7.42
CA TRP A 118 0.08 -17.93 5.99
C TRP A 118 -1.25 -18.59 5.64
N LEU A 119 -2.01 -17.93 4.77
CA LEU A 119 -3.18 -18.47 4.08
C LEU A 119 -2.77 -18.82 2.66
N SER A 120 -2.96 -20.08 2.26
CA SER A 120 -2.75 -20.50 0.87
C SER A 120 -4.06 -20.36 0.11
N LEU A 121 -4.04 -19.57 -0.96
CA LEU A 121 -5.22 -19.28 -1.76
C LEU A 121 -5.15 -20.10 -3.05
N PRO A 122 -6.08 -21.06 -3.26
CA PRO A 122 -6.18 -21.76 -4.53
C PRO A 122 -6.65 -20.75 -5.57
N LEU A 123 -5.77 -20.40 -6.50
CA LEU A 123 -6.16 -19.55 -7.63
C LEU A 123 -6.95 -20.39 -8.63
N PRO A 124 -8.07 -19.89 -9.16
CA PRO A 124 -8.83 -20.61 -10.16
C PRO A 124 -7.95 -20.86 -11.38
N HIS A 125 -7.87 -22.12 -11.81
CA HIS A 125 -7.15 -22.59 -13.00
C HIS A 125 -7.64 -21.97 -14.33
N THR A 126 -8.61 -21.05 -14.26
CA THR A 126 -9.41 -20.56 -15.39
C THR A 126 -9.25 -19.06 -15.66
N SER A 127 -8.29 -18.35 -15.06
CA SER A 127 -8.00 -16.98 -15.53
C SER A 127 -7.35 -17.07 -16.91
N THR A 128 -8.17 -16.93 -17.94
CA THR A 128 -7.87 -16.90 -19.38
C THR A 128 -6.94 -15.75 -19.80
N CYS A 129 -6.16 -15.15 -18.90
CA CYS A 129 -5.01 -14.33 -19.27
C CYS A 129 -3.83 -15.27 -19.62
N THR A 130 -4.01 -15.85 -20.80
CA THR A 130 -3.05 -16.44 -21.73
C THR A 130 -1.57 -16.37 -21.34
N THR A 131 -0.94 -17.52 -21.52
CA THR A 131 0.48 -17.92 -21.63
C THR A 131 1.49 -16.96 -22.29
N ASP A 132 1.10 -15.75 -22.66
CA ASP A 132 1.96 -14.77 -23.32
C ASP A 132 2.51 -13.78 -22.28
N ALA A 133 3.65 -14.17 -21.69
CA ALA A 133 4.59 -13.30 -20.96
C ALA A 133 3.93 -12.18 -20.13
N VAL A 134 3.18 -12.58 -19.10
CA VAL A 134 2.60 -11.65 -18.14
C VAL A 134 3.75 -11.01 -17.36
N THR A 135 3.97 -9.71 -17.58
CA THR A 135 4.74 -8.90 -16.63
C THR A 135 3.71 -8.38 -15.64
N VAL A 136 3.52 -9.12 -14.53
CA VAL A 136 2.77 -8.58 -13.39
C VAL A 136 3.71 -7.59 -12.71
N THR A 137 3.43 -6.31 -12.86
CA THR A 137 4.01 -5.28 -12.01
C THR A 137 2.84 -4.43 -11.56
N SER A 138 2.61 -4.29 -10.25
CA SER A 138 2.17 -3.05 -9.61
C SER A 138 1.72 -3.35 -8.18
N PHE A 139 2.31 -2.68 -7.20
CA PHE A 139 1.67 -2.40 -5.92
C PHE A 139 2.22 -1.08 -5.39
N LEU A 140 1.75 0.02 -5.96
CA LEU A 140 2.07 1.34 -5.46
C LEU A 140 0.83 2.21 -5.65
N SER A 141 -0.05 2.23 -4.66
CA SER A 141 -0.97 3.34 -4.48
C SER A 141 -1.11 3.53 -2.99
N ALA A 142 -0.64 4.68 -2.49
CA ALA A 142 -0.78 5.01 -1.09
C ALA A 142 -2.16 5.62 -0.75
N SER A 143 -3.00 5.92 -1.75
CA SER A 143 -4.30 6.58 -1.54
C SER A 143 -5.53 5.95 -2.22
N SER A 144 -5.39 5.16 -3.30
CA SER A 144 -6.52 4.79 -4.18
C SER A 144 -6.92 3.31 -4.18
N GLY A 145 -6.82 2.65 -3.01
CA GLY A 145 -7.34 1.30 -2.82
C GLY A 145 -6.50 0.22 -3.49
N ASP A 146 -6.57 -1.00 -2.95
CA ASP A 146 -5.75 -2.16 -3.31
C ASP A 146 -6.04 -2.74 -4.70
N ARG A 147 -5.85 -1.93 -5.74
CA ARG A 147 -5.99 -2.35 -7.13
C ARG A 147 -4.69 -2.91 -7.65
N LEU A 148 -4.80 -3.99 -8.39
CA LEU A 148 -3.67 -4.68 -8.99
C LEU A 148 -3.76 -4.52 -10.48
N HIS A 149 -2.66 -4.13 -11.11
CA HIS A 149 -2.55 -4.09 -12.56
C HIS A 149 -1.66 -5.21 -13.05
N THR A 150 -1.97 -5.69 -14.23
CA THR A 150 -1.12 -6.60 -14.97
C THR A 150 -1.08 -6.20 -16.43
N LEU A 151 0.11 -6.28 -17.01
CA LEU A 151 0.35 -5.95 -18.40
C LEU A 151 0.71 -7.21 -19.18
N SER A 152 -0.06 -7.46 -20.24
CA SER A 152 0.27 -8.45 -21.26
C SER A 152 0.53 -7.76 -22.60
N ALA A 153 0.98 -8.53 -23.59
CA ALA A 153 1.14 -8.04 -24.96
C ALA A 153 -0.17 -7.53 -25.60
N SER A 154 -1.34 -7.84 -25.04
CA SER A 154 -2.65 -7.54 -25.65
C SER A 154 -3.58 -6.66 -24.81
N ALA A 155 -3.33 -6.54 -23.50
CA ALA A 155 -4.19 -5.79 -22.60
C ALA A 155 -3.48 -5.29 -21.34
N LEU A 156 -3.99 -4.18 -20.82
CA LEU A 156 -3.90 -3.83 -19.41
C LEU A 156 -5.12 -4.39 -18.71
N SER A 157 -4.92 -5.18 -17.65
CA SER A 157 -6.00 -5.74 -16.84
C SER A 157 -5.85 -5.34 -15.39
N VAL A 158 -6.99 -5.19 -14.71
CA VAL A 158 -7.08 -4.76 -13.32
C VAL A 158 -7.83 -5.77 -12.47
N SER A 159 -7.33 -5.99 -11.25
CA SER A 159 -8.04 -6.66 -10.17
C SER A 159 -8.42 -5.62 -9.12
N GLN A 160 -9.66 -5.68 -8.65
CA GLN A 160 -10.14 -4.83 -7.55
C GLN A 160 -10.01 -5.50 -6.18
N ASP A 161 -9.75 -6.80 -6.16
CA ASP A 161 -9.47 -7.53 -4.94
C ASP A 161 -7.96 -7.71 -4.73
N PRO A 162 -7.48 -7.65 -3.48
CA PRO A 162 -6.06 -7.72 -3.16
C PRO A 162 -5.44 -9.08 -3.50
N PHE A 163 -6.28 -10.11 -3.64
CA PHE A 163 -5.87 -11.48 -3.91
C PHE A 163 -5.79 -11.82 -5.41
N ALA A 164 -5.99 -10.85 -6.31
CA ALA A 164 -5.95 -11.10 -7.75
C ALA A 164 -6.90 -12.21 -8.23
N THR A 165 -8.02 -12.43 -7.54
CA THR A 165 -8.94 -13.54 -7.84
C THR A 165 -9.73 -13.28 -9.11
N HIS A 166 -10.00 -12.01 -9.44
CA HIS A 166 -10.77 -11.62 -10.62
C HIS A 166 -10.09 -10.51 -11.42
N TRP A 167 -9.64 -10.84 -12.63
CA TRP A 167 -9.08 -9.87 -13.56
C TRP A 167 -10.12 -9.36 -14.54
N ARG A 168 -10.13 -8.06 -14.77
CA ARG A 168 -10.95 -7.41 -15.81
C ARG A 168 -10.03 -6.67 -16.76
N LYS A 169 -10.28 -6.82 -18.06
CA LYS A 169 -9.60 -6.00 -19.07
C LYS A 169 -10.01 -4.54 -18.88
N GLU A 170 -9.05 -3.67 -18.58
CA GLU A 170 -9.26 -2.24 -18.40
C GLU A 170 -8.97 -1.48 -19.69
N ALA A 171 -7.91 -1.86 -20.41
CA ALA A 171 -7.53 -1.22 -21.66
C ALA A 171 -6.89 -2.21 -22.65
N LYS A 172 -6.68 -1.76 -23.88
CA LYS A 172 -5.73 -2.41 -24.80
C LYS A 172 -4.31 -2.26 -24.24
N ALA A 173 -3.38 -3.11 -24.67
CA ALA A 173 -1.96 -2.94 -24.35
C ALA A 173 -1.44 -1.56 -24.83
N PRO A 174 -0.40 -1.03 -24.18
CA PRO A 174 0.36 0.12 -24.68
C PRO A 174 0.92 -0.16 -26.09
N LYS A 175 1.32 0.88 -26.81
CA LYS A 175 1.88 0.75 -28.17
C LYS A 175 3.14 -0.11 -28.14
N MET A 176 4.02 0.14 -27.17
CA MET A 176 5.29 -0.55 -27.09
C MET A 176 5.16 -1.91 -26.39
N TRP A 177 5.71 -2.95 -27.00
CA TRP A 177 5.87 -4.25 -26.34
C TRP A 177 6.98 -4.17 -25.29
N ARG A 178 6.68 -4.65 -24.09
CA ARG A 178 7.54 -4.47 -22.92
C ARG A 178 7.79 -5.79 -22.22
N LYS A 179 9.01 -5.93 -21.71
CA LYS A 179 9.44 -6.97 -20.79
C LYS A 179 9.95 -6.29 -19.54
N ASP A 180 9.35 -6.62 -18.39
CA ASP A 180 9.81 -6.12 -17.08
C ASP A 180 9.74 -4.59 -16.93
N ALA A 181 8.60 -3.99 -17.31
CA ALA A 181 8.34 -2.57 -17.12
C ALA A 181 7.92 -2.26 -15.66
N VAL A 182 8.21 -1.05 -15.21
CA VAL A 182 7.59 -0.48 -14.00
C VAL A 182 6.16 -0.10 -14.35
N VAL A 183 5.20 -0.56 -13.55
CA VAL A 183 3.78 -0.22 -13.72
C VAL A 183 3.25 0.29 -12.39
N ALA A 184 2.62 1.46 -12.41
CA ALA A 184 2.11 2.11 -11.21
C ALA A 184 0.79 2.85 -11.49
N GLU A 185 -0.11 2.86 -10.50
CA GLU A 185 -1.33 3.66 -10.53
C GLU A 185 -1.09 4.96 -9.74
N VAL A 186 -1.21 6.09 -10.42
CA VAL A 186 -1.06 7.43 -9.84
C VAL A 186 -2.39 8.14 -10.06
N ASP A 187 -3.21 8.24 -9.02
CA ASP A 187 -4.59 8.77 -9.07
C ASP A 187 -5.40 8.19 -10.26
N ARG A 188 -5.73 9.01 -11.27
CA ARG A 188 -6.51 8.60 -12.46
C ARG A 188 -5.68 7.96 -13.57
N TRP A 189 -4.37 7.87 -13.40
CA TRP A 189 -3.45 7.43 -14.44
C TRP A 189 -2.81 6.08 -14.10
N VAL A 190 -2.58 5.26 -15.11
CA VAL A 190 -1.69 4.10 -15.01
C VAL A 190 -0.44 4.39 -15.84
N VAL A 191 0.71 4.44 -15.19
CA VAL A 191 2.01 4.74 -15.81
C VAL A 191 2.73 3.43 -16.06
N VAL A 192 3.20 3.24 -17.29
CA VAL A 192 4.05 2.12 -17.71
C VAL A 192 5.39 2.71 -18.16
N ALA A 193 6.44 2.49 -17.39
CA ALA A 193 7.76 3.07 -17.60
C ALA A 193 8.81 1.98 -17.87
N GLY A 194 9.57 2.17 -18.95
CA GLY A 194 10.69 1.30 -19.30
C GLY A 194 10.30 -0.09 -19.80
N GLY A 195 11.27 -1.01 -19.80
CA GLY A 195 11.11 -2.38 -20.24
C GLY A 195 10.90 -2.55 -21.74
N GLY A 196 11.12 -1.53 -22.57
CA GLY A 196 10.97 -1.65 -24.02
C GLY A 196 11.94 -2.69 -24.58
N CYS A 197 11.46 -3.62 -25.42
CA CYS A 197 12.31 -4.68 -25.94
C CYS A 197 13.19 -4.18 -27.10
N PRO A 198 14.53 -4.20 -26.96
CA PRO A 198 15.44 -3.68 -27.99
C PRO A 198 15.28 -4.35 -29.37
N MET A 199 14.80 -5.59 -29.39
CA MET A 199 14.63 -6.37 -30.64
C MET A 199 13.40 -5.95 -31.46
N VAL A 200 12.49 -5.17 -30.88
CA VAL A 200 11.20 -4.79 -31.49
C VAL A 200 11.02 -3.26 -31.50
N LEU A 201 12.03 -2.49 -31.08
CA LEU A 201 11.98 -1.02 -31.13
C LEU A 201 12.02 -0.55 -32.58
N GLU A 202 11.08 0.33 -32.94
CA GLU A 202 11.11 1.07 -34.20
C GLU A 202 12.16 2.21 -34.14
N GLU A 203 12.50 2.78 -35.29
CA GLU A 203 13.42 3.92 -35.37
C GLU A 203 12.86 5.11 -34.56
N GLY A 204 13.65 5.60 -33.59
CA GLY A 204 13.26 6.67 -32.68
C GLY A 204 12.60 6.22 -31.36
N GLU A 205 12.34 4.91 -31.19
CA GLU A 205 11.87 4.36 -29.92
C GLU A 205 13.05 4.02 -29.00
N VAL A 206 12.84 4.13 -27.69
CA VAL A 206 13.88 3.90 -26.67
C VAL A 206 13.39 2.89 -25.62
N VAL A 207 14.31 2.09 -25.08
CA VAL A 207 14.04 1.09 -24.02
C VAL A 207 13.36 1.73 -22.81
N GLY A 208 13.73 2.99 -22.51
CA GLY A 208 13.18 3.80 -21.43
C GLY A 208 11.85 4.48 -21.72
N ALA A 209 11.12 4.14 -22.78
CA ALA A 209 9.87 4.85 -23.11
C ALA A 209 8.84 4.77 -21.98
N VAL A 210 8.03 5.82 -21.84
CA VAL A 210 6.95 5.89 -20.86
C VAL A 210 5.62 6.09 -21.59
N GLU A 211 4.63 5.29 -21.21
CA GLU A 211 3.25 5.43 -21.69
C GLU A 211 2.30 5.56 -20.49
N VAL A 212 1.35 6.48 -20.60
CA VAL A 212 0.38 6.77 -19.54
C VAL A 212 -1.01 6.49 -20.07
N TYR A 213 -1.74 5.61 -19.38
CA TYR A 213 -3.15 5.37 -19.62
C TYR A 213 -3.99 6.30 -18.73
N ASP A 214 -4.82 7.13 -19.34
CA ASP A 214 -5.77 7.97 -18.64
C ASP A 214 -7.11 7.23 -18.51
N LYS A 215 -7.47 6.82 -17.29
CA LYS A 215 -8.70 6.06 -17.03
C LYS A 215 -9.97 6.83 -17.37
N GLN A 216 -9.95 8.17 -17.34
CA GLN A 216 -11.12 8.97 -17.70
C GLN A 216 -11.25 9.14 -19.22
N ALA A 217 -10.12 9.32 -19.92
CA ALA A 217 -10.13 9.44 -21.38
C ALA A 217 -10.21 8.08 -22.09
N GLY A 218 -9.86 6.99 -21.40
CA GLY A 218 -9.84 5.64 -21.96
C GLY A 218 -8.76 5.46 -23.03
N ALA A 219 -7.64 6.20 -22.93
CA ALA A 219 -6.62 6.26 -23.96
C ALA A 219 -5.20 6.25 -23.40
N TRP A 220 -4.29 5.65 -24.15
CA TRP A 220 -2.85 5.73 -23.92
C TRP A 220 -2.28 7.01 -24.53
N ALA A 221 -1.27 7.57 -23.89
CA ALA A 221 -0.43 8.61 -24.45
C ALA A 221 1.03 8.36 -24.12
N SER A 222 1.90 8.62 -25.09
CA SER A 222 3.35 8.66 -24.87
C SER A 222 3.71 9.84 -23.98
N ALA A 223 4.77 9.66 -23.19
CA ALA A 223 5.34 10.67 -22.31
C ALA A 223 6.86 10.72 -22.49
N GLU A 224 7.52 11.65 -21.79
CA GLU A 224 8.97 11.73 -21.75
C GLU A 224 9.58 10.39 -21.29
N PRO A 225 10.59 9.84 -22.00
CA PRO A 225 11.24 8.60 -21.59
C PRO A 225 11.97 8.76 -20.26
N ILE A 226 12.24 7.64 -19.56
CA ILE A 226 13.06 7.60 -18.36
C ILE A 226 14.36 8.41 -18.61
N PRO A 227 14.76 9.30 -17.68
CA PRO A 227 15.90 10.17 -17.89
C PRO A 227 17.16 9.38 -18.27
N PRO A 228 17.97 9.87 -19.22
CA PRO A 228 19.11 9.14 -19.76
C PRO A 228 20.19 8.82 -18.72
N GLN A 229 20.17 9.46 -17.55
CA GLN A 229 21.07 9.14 -16.44
C GLN A 229 20.81 7.74 -15.85
N PHE A 230 19.63 7.17 -16.06
CA PHE A 230 19.30 5.78 -15.73
C PHE A 230 19.75 4.80 -16.83
N ASP A 231 20.81 5.13 -17.56
CA ASP A 231 21.23 4.39 -18.75
C ASP A 231 21.44 2.89 -18.43
N GLY A 232 20.85 2.02 -19.24
CA GLY A 232 20.82 0.56 -19.02
C GLY A 232 19.88 0.06 -17.91
N SER A 233 19.41 0.93 -17.02
CA SER A 233 18.54 0.59 -15.87
C SER A 233 17.05 0.81 -16.16
N ALA A 234 16.64 0.84 -17.43
CA ALA A 234 15.25 1.03 -17.83
C ALA A 234 14.33 -0.19 -17.54
N TYR A 235 14.80 -1.22 -16.85
CA TYR A 235 14.00 -2.41 -16.49
C TYR A 235 13.68 -2.40 -14.99
N ALA A 236 12.50 -2.92 -14.61
CA ALA A 236 12.05 -3.02 -13.22
C ALA A 236 12.98 -3.87 -12.34
N THR A 237 13.73 -4.80 -12.92
CA THR A 237 14.78 -5.55 -12.20
C THR A 237 15.83 -4.60 -11.61
N TRP A 238 16.19 -3.53 -12.32
CA TRP A 238 17.22 -2.56 -11.91
C TRP A 238 16.66 -1.36 -11.13
N LEU A 239 15.37 -1.09 -11.25
CA LEU A 239 14.69 0.01 -10.58
C LEU A 239 13.92 -0.48 -9.36
N SER A 240 13.94 0.31 -8.30
CA SER A 240 12.90 0.30 -7.28
C SER A 240 11.94 1.44 -7.57
N ALA A 241 10.65 1.24 -7.34
CA ALA A 241 9.63 2.25 -7.63
C ALA A 241 8.73 2.46 -6.42
N ALA A 242 8.23 3.69 -6.28
CA ALA A 242 7.22 4.09 -5.31
C ALA A 242 6.19 5.00 -6.00
N ALA A 243 4.92 5.00 -5.63
CA ALA A 243 3.94 5.88 -6.27
C ALA A 243 2.97 6.46 -5.25
N SER A 244 2.85 7.79 -5.28
CA SER A 244 1.86 8.54 -4.53
C SER A 244 0.60 8.79 -5.37
N ASP A 245 -0.35 9.51 -4.81
CA ASP A 245 -1.49 10.08 -5.54
C ASP A 245 -1.09 11.01 -6.70
N GLN A 246 0.08 11.62 -6.65
CA GLN A 246 0.51 12.66 -7.58
C GLN A 246 1.62 12.23 -8.53
N ARG A 247 2.52 11.33 -8.11
CA ARG A 247 3.76 11.05 -8.85
C ARG A 247 4.18 9.59 -8.74
N LEU A 248 4.86 9.13 -9.79
CA LEU A 248 5.67 7.92 -9.76
C LEU A 248 7.11 8.30 -9.41
N TYR A 249 7.72 7.62 -8.45
CA TYR A 249 9.12 7.74 -8.07
C TYR A 249 9.86 6.50 -8.54
N VAL A 250 11.04 6.68 -9.11
CA VAL A 250 11.94 5.58 -9.50
C VAL A 250 13.33 5.81 -8.94
N MET A 251 13.97 4.74 -8.50
CA MET A 251 15.32 4.75 -7.96
C MET A 251 16.13 3.60 -8.58
N GLU A 252 17.32 3.90 -9.08
CA GLU A 252 18.26 2.88 -9.51
C GLU A 252 18.86 2.17 -8.29
N LYS A 253 18.63 0.85 -8.19
CA LYS A 253 18.95 0.06 -6.98
C LYS A 253 20.43 0.08 -6.62
N LYS A 254 21.35 0.25 -7.57
CA LYS A 254 22.80 0.20 -7.31
C LYS A 254 23.38 1.56 -6.92
N THR A 255 22.92 2.61 -7.58
CA THR A 255 23.54 3.93 -7.44
C THR A 255 22.76 4.80 -6.45
N ALA A 256 21.46 4.58 -6.25
CA ALA A 256 20.55 5.54 -5.61
C ALA A 256 20.33 6.83 -6.42
N LEU A 257 20.49 6.77 -7.74
CA LEU A 257 19.94 7.78 -8.63
C LEU A 257 18.41 7.70 -8.55
N VAL A 258 17.75 8.81 -8.20
CA VAL A 258 16.30 8.89 -8.00
C VAL A 258 15.71 10.02 -8.86
N ALA A 259 14.50 9.79 -9.36
CA ALA A 259 13.70 10.79 -10.06
C ALA A 259 12.21 10.54 -9.79
N TRP A 260 11.38 11.53 -10.13
CA TRP A 260 9.93 11.38 -10.12
C TRP A 260 9.34 11.75 -11.47
N PHE A 261 8.21 11.15 -11.81
CA PHE A 261 7.44 11.37 -13.02
C PHE A 261 6.05 11.88 -12.61
N ASP A 262 5.64 12.99 -13.23
CA ASP A 262 4.30 13.54 -13.07
C ASP A 262 3.45 13.15 -14.29
N PRO A 263 2.44 12.27 -14.13
CA PRO A 263 1.58 11.84 -15.23
C PRO A 263 0.69 12.95 -15.79
N GLN A 264 0.43 14.02 -15.02
CA GLN A 264 -0.37 15.15 -15.49
C GLN A 264 0.40 15.98 -16.51
N SER A 265 1.66 16.32 -16.21
CA SER A 265 2.55 17.03 -17.14
C SER A 265 3.24 16.11 -18.15
N LYS A 266 3.20 14.79 -17.93
CA LYS A 266 3.87 13.75 -18.73
C LYS A 266 5.39 13.94 -18.83
N ALA A 267 5.97 14.50 -17.77
CA ALA A 267 7.36 14.90 -17.72
C ALA A 267 8.05 14.38 -16.45
N TRP A 268 9.37 14.23 -16.54
CA TRP A 268 10.20 13.90 -15.39
C TRP A 268 10.61 15.15 -14.62
N GLY A 269 10.62 15.01 -13.29
CA GLY A 269 11.31 15.91 -12.40
C GLY A 269 12.83 15.77 -12.48
N PRO A 270 13.58 16.57 -11.71
CA PRO A 270 15.03 16.49 -11.68
C PRO A 270 15.53 15.13 -11.19
N THR A 271 16.62 14.65 -11.79
CA THR A 271 17.37 13.50 -11.27
C THR A 271 18.24 13.94 -10.10
N CYS A 272 18.25 13.13 -9.04
CA CYS A 272 19.04 13.38 -7.85
C CYS A 272 19.81 12.13 -7.45
N GLN A 273 21.09 12.26 -7.14
CA GLN A 273 21.90 11.18 -6.60
C GLN A 273 21.83 11.22 -5.07
N LEU A 274 21.21 10.24 -4.42
CA LEU A 274 21.22 10.18 -2.96
C LEU A 274 22.64 9.89 -2.45
N ARG A 275 23.17 10.79 -1.61
CA ARG A 275 24.48 10.65 -0.97
C ARG A 275 24.31 10.54 0.54
N LEU A 276 23.57 9.51 0.95
CA LEU A 276 23.19 9.29 2.34
C LEU A 276 24.28 8.56 3.13
N ASP A 277 24.74 7.42 2.62
CA ASP A 277 25.82 6.63 3.21
C ASP A 277 26.64 5.96 2.09
N PRO A 278 27.96 6.25 1.97
CA PRO A 278 28.80 5.66 0.94
C PRO A 278 29.02 4.15 1.10
N ALA A 279 28.68 3.57 2.25
CA ALA A 279 28.78 2.13 2.48
C ALA A 279 27.61 1.34 1.88
N VAL A 280 26.51 1.98 1.49
CA VAL A 280 25.33 1.29 0.97
C VAL A 280 25.58 0.84 -0.48
N SER A 281 25.34 -0.45 -0.75
CA SER A 281 25.57 -1.09 -2.05
C SER A 281 24.30 -1.40 -2.83
N ALA A 282 23.15 -1.48 -2.15
CA ALA A 282 21.85 -1.60 -2.81
C ALA A 282 20.76 -0.80 -2.10
N TRP A 283 19.78 -0.37 -2.89
CA TRP A 283 18.77 0.62 -2.53
C TRP A 283 17.38 0.21 -3.00
N ALA A 284 16.37 0.62 -2.25
CA ALA A 284 14.98 0.51 -2.61
C ALA A 284 14.19 1.73 -2.11
N ILE A 285 13.01 1.96 -2.69
CA ILE A 285 12.15 3.10 -2.37
C ILE A 285 10.71 2.64 -2.17
N ALA A 286 10.03 3.22 -1.19
CA ALA A 286 8.62 2.99 -0.90
C ALA A 286 7.90 4.29 -0.53
N ILE A 287 6.57 4.27 -0.61
CA ILE A 287 5.75 5.25 0.09
C ILE A 287 5.50 4.75 1.50
N GLY A 288 5.69 5.65 2.46
CA GLY A 288 5.34 5.46 3.86
C GLY A 288 4.21 6.38 4.29
N ARG A 289 4.10 6.58 5.60
CA ARG A 289 3.00 7.32 6.23
C ARG A 289 2.82 8.73 5.70
N ASP A 290 1.56 9.18 5.60
CA ASP A 290 1.20 10.51 5.11
C ASP A 290 1.80 10.80 3.71
N GLU A 291 1.90 9.75 2.89
CA GLU A 291 2.52 9.80 1.57
C GLU A 291 4.01 10.20 1.59
N ARG A 292 4.73 10.01 2.70
CA ARG A 292 6.16 10.33 2.79
C ARG A 292 6.97 9.32 1.99
N LEU A 293 8.04 9.78 1.36
CA LEU A 293 8.92 8.91 0.58
C LEU A 293 9.97 8.31 1.52
N VAL A 294 10.18 7.00 1.44
CA VAL A 294 11.16 6.28 2.28
C VAL A 294 12.15 5.56 1.39
N ALA A 295 13.44 5.82 1.61
CA ALA A 295 14.52 5.04 1.02
C ALA A 295 15.01 3.98 2.00
N VAL A 296 15.26 2.78 1.49
CA VAL A 296 15.85 1.66 2.21
C VAL A 296 17.16 1.32 1.55
N GLY A 297 18.21 1.09 2.34
CA GLY A 297 19.53 0.81 1.82
C GLY A 297 20.21 -0.30 2.62
N VAL A 298 20.92 -1.17 1.91
CA VAL A 298 21.71 -2.25 2.50
C VAL A 298 23.19 -2.06 2.17
N GLY A 299 24.06 -2.25 3.16
CA GLY A 299 25.49 -2.14 2.96
C GLY A 299 26.33 -2.74 4.09
N PRO A 300 27.62 -3.01 3.86
CA PRO A 300 28.54 -3.51 4.88
C PRO A 300 28.79 -2.54 6.03
N VAL A 301 29.20 -3.11 7.16
CA VAL A 301 29.65 -2.43 8.38
C VAL A 301 31.06 -2.86 8.71
N GLY A 302 32.04 -2.27 8.04
CA GLY A 302 33.43 -2.69 8.20
C GLY A 302 33.58 -4.20 8.00
N GLN A 303 34.23 -4.89 8.95
CA GLN A 303 34.39 -6.36 8.93
C GLN A 303 33.26 -7.12 9.65
N SER A 304 32.22 -6.45 10.14
CA SER A 304 31.31 -6.99 11.17
C SER A 304 29.89 -7.31 10.69
N GLY A 305 29.64 -7.29 9.37
CA GLY A 305 28.38 -7.75 8.77
C GLY A 305 27.65 -6.69 7.93
N THR A 306 26.37 -6.94 7.64
CA THR A 306 25.49 -6.03 6.88
C THR A 306 24.62 -5.18 7.81
N LYS A 307 24.24 -3.99 7.34
CA LYS A 307 23.16 -3.16 7.91
C LYS A 307 22.10 -2.88 6.86
N VAL A 308 20.86 -2.86 7.31
CA VAL A 308 19.74 -2.28 6.56
C VAL A 308 19.28 -1.02 7.27
N ARG A 309 19.20 0.07 6.52
CA ARG A 309 18.83 1.39 7.03
C ARG A 309 17.71 2.03 6.24
N PHE A 310 16.99 2.91 6.92
CA PHE A 310 15.83 3.64 6.41
C PHE A 310 16.08 5.13 6.51
N TRP A 311 15.64 5.89 5.50
CA TRP A 311 15.68 7.35 5.48
C TRP A 311 14.37 7.91 4.92
N GLU A 312 13.83 8.93 5.59
CA GLU A 312 12.72 9.72 5.07
C GLU A 312 13.24 10.78 4.07
N LEU A 313 12.60 10.86 2.91
CA LEU A 313 12.92 11.78 1.83
C LEU A 313 11.79 12.79 1.62
N ASN A 314 12.16 14.02 1.32
CA ASN A 314 11.23 15.02 0.83
C ASN A 314 10.82 14.67 -0.61
N ARG A 315 9.50 14.62 -0.85
CA ARG A 315 8.90 14.23 -2.15
C ARG A 315 9.21 15.14 -3.33
N ASP A 316 9.48 16.42 -3.06
CA ASP A 316 9.70 17.41 -4.12
C ASP A 316 11.19 17.55 -4.42
N THR A 317 12.01 17.64 -3.38
CA THR A 317 13.46 17.87 -3.51
C THR A 317 14.28 16.59 -3.60
N LEU A 318 13.68 15.44 -3.25
CA LEU A 318 14.35 14.14 -3.12
C LEU A 318 15.53 14.17 -2.14
N GLN A 319 15.58 15.17 -1.26
CA GLN A 319 16.60 15.28 -0.22
C GLN A 319 16.12 14.61 1.07
N PRO A 320 17.05 14.11 1.91
CA PRO A 320 16.71 13.59 3.23
C PRO A 320 16.03 14.66 4.07
N VAL A 321 14.96 14.30 4.78
CA VAL A 321 14.32 15.22 5.72
C VAL A 321 15.24 15.39 6.93
N VAL A 322 15.76 16.60 7.13
CA VAL A 322 16.62 16.94 8.27
C VAL A 322 15.76 17.57 9.37
N ALA A 323 15.91 17.09 10.60
CA ALA A 323 15.22 17.70 11.76
C ALA A 323 15.73 19.12 12.03
N ASP A 324 14.83 20.02 12.46
CA ASP A 324 15.13 21.43 12.73
C ASP A 324 16.33 21.58 13.70
N PRO A 325 17.40 22.31 13.30
CA PRO A 325 18.62 22.51 14.10
C PRO A 325 18.38 23.21 15.45
N LYS A 326 17.18 23.73 15.71
CA LYS A 326 16.81 24.31 17.02
C LYS A 326 16.63 23.27 18.13
N THR A 327 16.47 21.99 17.80
CA THR A 327 16.46 20.91 18.80
C THR A 327 17.89 20.50 19.14
N LYS A 328 18.41 20.99 20.28
CA LYS A 328 19.79 20.77 20.78
C LYS A 328 20.08 19.32 21.21
N THR A 329 19.92 18.38 20.29
CA THR A 329 20.35 16.98 20.44
C THR A 329 21.35 16.70 19.34
N LYS A 330 22.54 16.24 19.73
CA LYS A 330 23.70 16.02 18.85
C LYS A 330 23.30 15.34 17.54
N THR A 331 23.82 15.90 16.46
CA THR A 331 23.78 15.50 15.05
C THR A 331 23.94 13.99 14.83
N LYS A 332 22.84 13.27 14.99
CA LYS A 332 22.51 12.06 14.25
C LYS A 332 21.28 12.46 13.44
N THR A 333 21.27 12.25 12.13
CA THR A 333 20.08 12.50 11.30
C THR A 333 18.92 11.78 11.99
N LYS A 334 17.96 12.55 12.54
CA LYS A 334 16.94 12.04 13.48
C LYS A 334 16.05 10.93 12.88
N MET A 335 16.19 10.70 11.57
CA MET A 335 15.37 9.85 10.71
C MET A 335 16.17 8.69 10.07
N GLU A 336 17.42 8.44 10.49
CA GLU A 336 18.13 7.21 10.13
C GLU A 336 17.75 6.12 11.14
N GLU A 337 17.03 5.13 10.66
CA GLU A 337 16.71 3.94 11.44
C GLU A 337 17.41 2.71 10.91
N GLU A 338 17.80 1.84 11.84
CA GLU A 338 18.55 0.63 11.54
C GLU A 338 17.71 -0.58 11.92
N MET A 339 17.55 -1.50 10.97
CA MET A 339 16.88 -2.77 11.21
C MET A 339 17.67 -3.56 12.29
N PRO A 340 16.98 -4.25 13.23
CA PRO A 340 17.65 -5.09 14.22
C PRO A 340 18.60 -6.11 13.59
N THR A 341 19.82 -6.22 14.13
CA THR A 341 20.90 -7.06 13.58
C THR A 341 20.48 -8.52 13.39
N GLU A 342 19.69 -9.08 14.31
CA GLU A 342 19.19 -10.45 14.20
C GLU A 342 18.35 -10.68 12.93
N MET A 343 17.56 -9.68 12.51
CA MET A 343 16.75 -9.77 11.30
C MET A 343 17.59 -9.55 10.04
N VAL A 344 18.55 -8.63 10.10
CA VAL A 344 19.51 -8.41 9.01
C VAL A 344 20.30 -9.69 8.73
N GLN A 345 20.79 -10.38 9.76
CA GLN A 345 21.50 -11.65 9.63
C GLN A 345 20.63 -12.77 9.04
N ARG A 346 19.31 -12.73 9.23
CA ARG A 346 18.41 -13.71 8.60
C ARG A 346 18.13 -13.37 7.13
N LEU A 347 18.01 -12.08 6.78
CA LEU A 347 17.84 -11.65 5.38
C LEU A 347 19.12 -11.80 4.55
N PHE A 348 20.26 -11.55 5.18
CA PHE A 348 21.61 -11.54 4.60
C PHE A 348 22.52 -12.41 5.47
N PRO A 349 22.34 -13.74 5.45
CA PRO A 349 23.20 -14.64 6.21
C PRO A 349 24.65 -14.47 5.76
N PHE A 350 25.54 -14.29 6.74
CA PHE A 350 26.97 -14.22 6.50
C PHE A 350 27.56 -15.62 6.60
N GLU A 351 28.20 -16.09 5.53
CA GLU A 351 29.03 -17.29 5.57
C GLU A 351 30.50 -16.87 5.76
N GLU A 352 31.16 -17.36 6.82
CA GLU A 352 32.57 -17.09 7.07
C GLU A 352 33.43 -17.64 5.92
N GLY A 353 34.14 -16.76 5.21
CA GLY A 353 35.11 -17.12 4.17
C GLY A 353 34.76 -16.66 2.75
N ASP A 354 33.57 -16.09 2.54
CA ASP A 354 33.16 -15.57 1.23
C ASP A 354 33.22 -14.03 1.20
N ASP A 355 34.42 -13.52 0.93
CA ASP A 355 34.76 -12.09 0.88
C ASP A 355 34.03 -11.34 -0.26
N ASP A 356 33.40 -12.07 -1.19
CA ASP A 356 32.65 -11.53 -2.33
C ASP A 356 31.12 -11.51 -2.12
N THR A 357 30.58 -12.17 -1.09
CA THR A 357 29.11 -12.31 -0.85
C THR A 357 28.38 -10.97 -0.79
N TRP A 358 29.02 -9.93 -0.25
CA TRP A 358 28.41 -8.59 -0.10
C TRP A 358 28.16 -7.87 -1.44
N ARG A 359 28.84 -8.28 -2.53
CA ARG A 359 28.68 -7.67 -3.86
C ARG A 359 27.34 -8.01 -4.52
N CYS A 360 26.59 -8.95 -3.95
CA CYS A 360 25.30 -9.43 -4.47
C CYS A 360 24.10 -9.06 -3.57
N CYS A 361 24.30 -8.28 -2.50
CA CYS A 361 23.19 -7.82 -1.68
C CYS A 361 22.21 -7.01 -2.53
N SER A 362 20.96 -7.47 -2.57
CA SER A 362 19.85 -6.73 -3.14
C SER A 362 18.81 -6.52 -2.05
N VAL A 363 18.10 -5.42 -2.12
CA VAL A 363 17.03 -5.10 -1.18
C VAL A 363 15.83 -4.61 -1.98
N GLU A 364 14.65 -5.08 -1.59
CA GLU A 364 13.39 -4.57 -2.06
C GLU A 364 12.46 -4.31 -0.88
N VAL A 365 11.51 -3.41 -1.12
CA VAL A 365 10.51 -3.01 -0.15
C VAL A 365 9.15 -2.95 -0.83
N CYS A 366 8.14 -3.45 -0.15
CA CYS A 366 6.74 -3.18 -0.49
C CYS A 366 6.07 -2.62 0.75
N GLY A 367 5.36 -1.50 0.62
CA GLY A 367 4.78 -0.82 1.77
C GLY A 367 3.52 -0.02 1.46
N THR A 368 2.85 0.33 2.55
CA THR A 368 1.68 1.20 2.63
C THR A 368 2.00 2.37 3.56
N ASP A 369 1.05 3.28 3.74
CA ASP A 369 1.11 4.36 4.71
C ASP A 369 1.34 3.90 6.17
N ARG A 370 1.12 2.63 6.50
CA ARG A 370 1.26 2.12 7.88
C ARG A 370 2.55 1.35 8.14
N GLY A 371 3.24 0.93 7.08
CA GLY A 371 4.35 0.01 7.18
C GLY A 371 4.41 -0.90 5.97
N GLY A 372 5.26 -1.92 6.02
CA GLY A 372 5.50 -2.79 4.89
C GLY A 372 6.48 -3.89 5.20
N TYR A 373 7.10 -4.42 4.16
CA TYR A 373 8.01 -5.54 4.24
C TYR A 373 9.29 -5.24 3.49
N VAL A 374 10.43 -5.56 4.11
CA VAL A 374 11.74 -5.60 3.45
C VAL A 374 12.13 -7.04 3.22
N TYR A 375 12.65 -7.32 2.03
CA TYR A 375 13.13 -8.64 1.67
C TYR A 375 14.34 -8.55 0.74
N ASN A 376 15.07 -9.65 0.63
CA ASN A 376 16.18 -9.78 -0.30
C ASN A 376 15.67 -10.48 -1.58
N PRO A 377 15.52 -9.78 -2.72
CA PRO A 377 15.02 -10.40 -3.96
C PRO A 377 16.02 -11.39 -4.58
N SER A 378 17.31 -11.35 -4.21
CA SER A 378 18.30 -12.35 -4.65
C SER A 378 18.14 -13.66 -3.89
N GLU A 379 17.79 -13.58 -2.61
CA GLU A 379 17.62 -14.73 -1.70
C GLU A 379 16.24 -14.72 -1.06
N MET A 380 15.22 -14.70 -1.89
CA MET A 380 13.84 -14.56 -1.41
C MET A 380 13.41 -15.69 -0.46
N ARG A 381 14.09 -16.85 -0.53
CA ARG A 381 13.90 -18.00 0.35
C ARG A 381 14.11 -17.70 1.83
N ASN A 382 14.87 -16.65 2.13
CA ASN A 382 15.13 -16.23 3.49
C ASN A 382 13.86 -15.73 4.18
N GLY A 383 12.88 -15.19 3.46
CA GLY A 383 11.68 -14.58 4.03
C GLY A 383 11.72 -13.06 3.96
N ALA A 384 10.97 -12.42 4.85
CA ALA A 384 10.82 -10.97 4.87
C ALA A 384 10.81 -10.44 6.31
N VAL A 385 10.97 -9.13 6.43
CA VAL A 385 10.89 -8.40 7.71
C VAL A 385 9.76 -7.39 7.61
N LEU A 386 8.73 -7.55 8.43
CA LEU A 386 7.69 -6.55 8.65
C LEU A 386 8.29 -5.35 9.38
N TYR A 387 7.97 -4.15 8.91
CA TYR A 387 8.23 -2.89 9.59
C TYR A 387 6.93 -2.09 9.71
N GLU A 388 6.68 -1.46 10.86
CA GLU A 388 5.52 -0.60 11.07
C GLU A 388 5.93 0.80 11.53
N PHE A 389 5.32 1.81 10.92
CA PHE A 389 5.54 3.19 11.34
C PHE A 389 4.84 3.48 12.67
N THR A 390 5.42 4.32 13.53
CA THR A 390 4.75 4.73 14.79
C THR A 390 4.40 6.21 14.85
N GLU A 391 3.41 6.54 15.68
CA GLU A 391 3.01 7.91 16.02
C GLU A 391 3.96 8.61 16.99
N ASN A 392 5.06 7.98 17.38
CA ASN A 392 5.86 8.45 18.50
C ASN A 392 6.43 9.85 18.23
N GLU A 393 6.16 10.78 19.16
CA GLU A 393 6.73 12.14 19.24
C GLU A 393 8.27 12.17 19.24
N ARG A 394 8.92 11.00 19.37
CA ARG A 394 10.38 10.82 19.40
C ARG A 394 11.05 10.90 18.02
N GLY A 395 10.28 10.98 16.92
CA GLY A 395 10.83 11.14 15.57
C GLY A 395 11.44 9.87 14.98
N SER A 396 11.02 8.71 15.49
CA SER A 396 11.33 7.38 14.94
C SER A 396 10.39 7.09 13.78
N ILE A 397 10.94 6.64 12.65
CA ILE A 397 10.19 6.23 11.46
C ILE A 397 9.44 4.92 11.77
N VAL A 398 10.16 3.85 12.12
CA VAL A 398 9.68 2.49 12.38
C VAL A 398 9.69 2.19 13.88
N GLY A 399 8.55 1.80 14.45
CA GLY A 399 8.50 1.41 15.86
C GLY A 399 8.20 -0.06 16.12
N ARG A 400 8.02 -0.89 15.09
CA ARG A 400 7.95 -2.34 15.22
C ARG A 400 8.68 -3.02 14.07
N TRP A 401 9.42 -4.07 14.42
CA TRP A 401 10.02 -5.00 13.48
C TRP A 401 9.55 -6.41 13.81
N GLU A 402 9.23 -7.22 12.81
CA GLU A 402 8.87 -8.63 13.01
C GLU A 402 9.41 -9.49 11.86
N TRP A 403 9.91 -10.67 12.20
CA TRP A 403 10.37 -11.64 11.20
C TRP A 403 9.18 -12.40 10.60
N VAL A 404 9.16 -12.51 9.28
CA VAL A 404 8.14 -13.25 8.53
C VAL A 404 8.80 -14.40 7.76
N PRO A 405 8.70 -15.65 8.26
CA PRO A 405 9.21 -16.80 7.53
C PRO A 405 8.37 -17.04 6.27
N LEU A 406 8.96 -17.65 5.25
CA LEU A 406 8.19 -18.13 4.10
C LEU A 406 7.25 -19.29 4.47
N PRO A 407 6.18 -19.54 3.69
CA PRO A 407 5.38 -20.74 3.85
C PRO A 407 6.23 -21.99 3.56
N GLU A 408 6.12 -23.05 4.37
CA GLU A 408 6.92 -24.28 4.23
C GLU A 408 6.88 -24.88 2.82
N ARG A 409 5.72 -24.82 2.15
CA ARG A 409 5.50 -25.36 0.80
C ARG A 409 6.26 -24.63 -0.32
N VAL A 410 6.82 -23.46 -0.03
CA VAL A 410 7.59 -22.65 -0.99
C VAL A 410 9.03 -23.16 -1.11
N ALA A 411 9.57 -23.79 -0.07
CA ALA A 411 10.92 -24.31 -0.06
C ALA A 411 11.16 -25.38 -1.15
N ASP A 412 10.11 -26.11 -1.54
CA ASP A 412 10.22 -27.27 -2.44
C ASP A 412 9.76 -26.99 -3.89
N CYS A 413 9.26 -25.78 -4.19
CA CYS A 413 8.77 -25.45 -5.52
C CYS A 413 9.92 -25.16 -6.49
N GLY A 414 9.98 -25.90 -7.60
CA GLY A 414 10.96 -25.72 -8.68
C GLY A 414 10.86 -24.34 -9.35
N VAL A 415 11.62 -23.39 -8.81
CA VAL A 415 12.06 -22.08 -9.36
C VAL A 415 11.16 -21.47 -10.47
N GLY A 416 9.93 -21.07 -10.14
CA GLY A 416 9.20 -20.03 -10.89
C GLY A 416 9.71 -18.62 -10.57
N ARG A 417 9.11 -17.57 -11.15
CA ARG A 417 9.30 -16.18 -10.67
C ARG A 417 8.46 -16.01 -9.42
N MET A 418 9.04 -15.44 -8.36
CA MET A 418 8.32 -15.11 -7.13
C MET A 418 8.21 -13.60 -7.00
N GLU A 419 7.05 -13.12 -6.58
CA GLU A 419 6.75 -11.70 -6.44
C GLU A 419 6.13 -11.44 -5.07
N PHE A 420 6.72 -10.50 -4.33
CA PHE A 420 6.13 -9.95 -3.11
C PHE A 420 5.30 -8.72 -3.46
N GLY A 421 4.18 -8.57 -2.75
CA GLY A 421 3.40 -7.34 -2.72
C GLY A 421 2.81 -7.17 -1.33
N CYS A 422 2.29 -5.98 -1.04
CA CYS A 422 1.58 -5.72 0.21
C CYS A 422 0.24 -5.06 -0.07
N SER A 423 -0.73 -5.31 0.80
CA SER A 423 -2.09 -4.80 0.60
C SER A 423 -2.90 -4.68 1.89
N ALA A 424 -3.80 -3.70 1.97
CA ALA A 424 -4.75 -3.58 3.06
C ALA A 424 -5.96 -4.50 2.83
N VAL A 425 -5.93 -5.69 3.40
CA VAL A 425 -7.03 -6.66 3.26
C VAL A 425 -8.20 -6.31 4.17
N ALA A 426 -9.37 -6.03 3.59
CA ALA A 426 -10.62 -5.83 4.32
C ALA A 426 -11.37 -7.15 4.54
N LEU A 427 -12.34 -7.13 5.48
CA LEU A 427 -13.21 -8.30 5.71
C LEU A 427 -14.00 -8.71 4.48
N ASP A 428 -14.35 -7.76 3.61
CA ASP A 428 -15.16 -8.04 2.43
C ASP A 428 -14.34 -8.79 1.39
N ASP A 429 -13.04 -8.51 1.28
CA ASP A 429 -12.10 -9.26 0.44
C ASP A 429 -12.02 -10.71 0.90
N LEU A 430 -11.84 -10.93 2.20
CA LEU A 430 -11.80 -12.26 2.80
C LEU A 430 -13.13 -13.02 2.68
N ALA A 431 -14.25 -12.32 2.86
CA ALA A 431 -15.57 -12.91 2.72
C ALA A 431 -15.87 -13.29 1.27
N SER A 432 -15.45 -12.46 0.30
CA SER A 432 -15.56 -12.75 -1.13
C SER A 432 -14.80 -14.03 -1.48
N PHE A 433 -13.59 -14.20 -0.94
CA PHE A 433 -12.79 -15.41 -1.10
C PHE A 433 -13.50 -16.65 -0.55
N SER A 434 -13.99 -16.60 0.69
CA SER A 434 -14.62 -17.77 1.34
C SER A 434 -15.84 -18.35 0.61
N ARG A 435 -16.48 -17.58 -0.29
CA ARG A 435 -17.62 -18.03 -1.09
C ARG A 435 -17.22 -18.81 -2.35
N HIS A 436 -15.97 -18.69 -2.79
CA HIS A 436 -15.45 -19.35 -3.99
C HIS A 436 -14.66 -20.63 -3.66
N SER A 437 -14.40 -20.90 -2.38
CA SER A 437 -13.69 -22.10 -1.89
C SER A 437 -14.59 -23.23 -1.39
N THR A 438 -15.92 -23.05 -1.47
CA THR A 438 -16.96 -24.06 -1.20
C THR A 438 -17.75 -24.32 -2.45
#